data_AF-A0A9E0JPH2-F1
#
_entry.id   AF-A0A9E0JPH2-F1
#
_cell.length_a   1.000
_cell.length_b   1.000
_cell.length_c   1.000
_cell.angle_alpha   90.00
_cell.angle_beta   90.00
_cell.angle_gamma   90.00
#
_symmetry.space_group_name_H-M   'P 1'
#
loop_
_entity.id
_entity.type
_entity.pdbx_description
1 polymer ?
#
loop_
_entity_poly.entity_id
_entity_poly.type
_entity_poly.pdbx_seq_one_letter_code
_entity_poly.pdbx_strand_id
1 'polypeptide(L)'
;MNRSSRMPPYLHKHPKSGIYFFRRAIPEPLRQYANKREIFVSLRTTCINEAKRLYGDELKLSEQLLDNWRSQHLLSSRGCPQLEVDATAPALEEKMIPLLVERYLANMVNTHLEFPPRTKEARQEQIDEYQALLQDLKEAASLNDTSAIAEAGFAQLEQEKINIAATNEATLQSYQLALLRADIQALTLQLTQLSGDYVARQPVPRISCTADTWSDLIETWILAKQPQEKTIQDVRKQAQRFDDYFKHRSLMTITRTEVIEFSEYLTRELGQSAKRASAIIHLLRAVLQTSIDREACSYKTNPFDRIPIDASQKPVQYRQPFDTTHLKAWLTSPIYTQPSFRPRTGGGDGLSRSPWTAG
;
A
#
# COMPACT_ATOMS: atom_id res chain seq x y z
N MET A 1 -22.67 -52.38 -33.25
CA MET A 1 -23.47 -51.27 -32.67
C MET A 1 -22.68 -49.98 -32.81
N ASN A 2 -23.16 -49.06 -33.65
CA ASN A 2 -22.42 -47.93 -34.22
C ASN A 2 -22.30 -46.75 -33.24
N ARG A 3 -21.08 -46.36 -32.84
CA ARG A 3 -20.83 -45.16 -31.98
C ARG A 3 -20.79 -43.83 -32.76
N SER A 4 -21.22 -43.79 -34.02
CA SER A 4 -20.94 -42.66 -34.94
C SER A 4 -22.07 -41.64 -35.16
N SER A 5 -23.22 -41.79 -34.51
CA SER A 5 -24.42 -40.97 -34.75
C SER A 5 -24.78 -39.99 -33.63
N ARG A 6 -23.85 -39.63 -32.74
CA ARG A 6 -24.06 -38.42 -31.92
C ARG A 6 -23.74 -37.19 -32.75
N MET A 7 -24.77 -36.39 -33.04
CA MET A 7 -24.58 -35.06 -33.60
C MET A 7 -23.77 -34.21 -32.63
N PRO A 8 -22.76 -33.45 -33.10
CA PRO A 8 -22.07 -32.48 -32.26
C PRO A 8 -23.06 -31.51 -31.61
N PRO A 9 -22.79 -31.05 -30.38
CA PRO A 9 -23.61 -30.01 -29.75
C PRO A 9 -23.64 -28.78 -30.67
N TYR A 10 -24.74 -28.04 -30.71
CA TYR A 10 -24.91 -26.83 -31.56
C TYR A 10 -25.00 -27.06 -33.08
N LEU A 11 -24.98 -28.30 -33.58
CA LEU A 11 -25.24 -28.61 -34.99
C LEU A 11 -26.72 -28.90 -35.23
N HIS A 12 -27.38 -28.12 -36.09
CA HIS A 12 -28.81 -28.23 -36.39
C HIS A 12 -29.05 -28.43 -37.88
N LYS A 13 -29.99 -29.31 -38.25
CA LYS A 13 -30.42 -29.48 -39.66
C LYS A 13 -31.74 -28.74 -39.88
N HIS A 14 -31.82 -27.93 -40.93
CA HIS A 14 -33.06 -27.23 -41.25
C HIS A 14 -34.10 -28.21 -41.82
N PRO A 15 -35.34 -28.24 -41.30
CA PRO A 15 -36.32 -29.28 -41.60
C PRO A 15 -36.82 -29.28 -43.05
N LYS A 16 -36.80 -28.13 -43.73
CA LYS A 16 -37.31 -27.99 -45.11
C LYS A 16 -36.23 -28.01 -46.19
N SER A 17 -35.03 -27.48 -45.90
CA SER A 17 -33.95 -27.35 -46.89
C SER A 17 -32.83 -28.39 -46.73
N GLY A 18 -32.81 -29.11 -45.61
CA GLY A 18 -31.79 -30.12 -45.33
C GLY A 18 -30.39 -29.57 -45.06
N ILE A 19 -30.18 -28.24 -45.12
CA ILE A 19 -28.90 -27.58 -44.87
C ILE A 19 -28.59 -27.60 -43.37
N TYR A 20 -27.32 -27.81 -43.03
CA TYR A 20 -26.82 -27.76 -41.66
C TYR A 20 -26.46 -26.33 -41.23
N PHE A 21 -26.75 -26.02 -39.98
CA PHE A 21 -26.52 -24.74 -39.32
C PHE A 21 -25.77 -24.98 -38.01
N PHE A 22 -24.86 -24.06 -37.69
CA PHE A 22 -24.29 -23.91 -36.37
C PHE A 22 -25.16 -22.95 -35.56
N ARG A 23 -25.66 -23.40 -34.41
CA ARG A 23 -26.52 -22.60 -33.51
C ARG A 23 -26.06 -22.74 -32.07
N ARG A 24 -25.45 -21.68 -31.54
CA ARG A 24 -24.96 -21.63 -30.16
C ARG A 24 -25.62 -20.48 -29.41
N ALA A 25 -26.21 -20.77 -28.25
CA ALA A 25 -26.77 -19.74 -27.40
C ALA A 25 -25.67 -18.86 -26.80
N ILE A 26 -25.87 -17.54 -26.80
CA ILE A 26 -24.95 -16.61 -26.14
C ILE A 26 -25.36 -16.50 -24.67
N PRO A 27 -24.42 -16.66 -23.72
CA PRO A 27 -24.68 -16.47 -22.29
C PRO A 27 -25.32 -15.11 -22.01
N GLU A 28 -26.30 -15.09 -21.09
CA GLU A 28 -27.12 -13.90 -20.80
C GLU A 28 -26.32 -12.60 -20.54
N PRO A 29 -25.21 -12.62 -19.76
CA PRO A 29 -24.41 -11.41 -19.51
C PRO A 29 -23.71 -10.83 -20.75
N LEU A 30 -23.49 -11.66 -21.77
CA LEU A 30 -22.74 -11.29 -22.98
C LEU A 30 -23.63 -10.80 -24.13
N ARG A 31 -24.95 -10.97 -24.01
CA ARG A 31 -25.92 -10.62 -25.07
C ARG A 31 -25.93 -9.13 -25.40
N GLN A 32 -25.60 -8.28 -24.42
CA GLN A 32 -25.50 -6.83 -24.59
C GLN A 32 -24.38 -6.41 -25.55
N TYR A 33 -23.24 -7.12 -25.59
CA TYR A 33 -22.12 -6.83 -26.50
C TYR A 33 -22.32 -7.46 -27.88
N ALA A 34 -22.94 -8.63 -27.93
CA ALA A 34 -23.23 -9.32 -29.18
C ALA A 34 -24.43 -8.72 -29.94
N ASN A 35 -25.28 -7.95 -29.25
CA ASN A 35 -26.59 -7.46 -29.71
C ASN A 35 -27.48 -8.56 -30.34
N LYS A 36 -27.27 -9.81 -29.92
CA LYS A 36 -27.93 -11.03 -30.42
C LYS A 36 -28.03 -12.06 -29.29
N ARG A 37 -29.01 -12.96 -29.39
CA ARG A 37 -29.25 -14.00 -28.37
C ARG A 37 -28.52 -15.32 -28.67
N GLU A 38 -28.15 -15.52 -29.92
CA GLU A 38 -27.49 -16.74 -30.40
C GLU A 38 -26.60 -16.44 -31.61
N ILE A 39 -25.55 -17.24 -31.77
CA ILE A 39 -24.74 -17.32 -32.97
C ILE A 39 -25.44 -18.32 -33.89
N PHE A 40 -25.94 -17.86 -35.03
CA PHE A 40 -26.66 -18.68 -36.01
C PHE A 40 -26.01 -18.52 -37.39
N VAL A 41 -25.30 -19.55 -37.83
CA VAL A 41 -24.52 -19.53 -39.08
C VAL A 41 -24.85 -20.75 -39.93
N SER A 42 -25.14 -20.52 -41.22
CA SER A 42 -25.35 -21.60 -42.18
C SER A 42 -24.02 -22.21 -42.58
N LEU A 43 -23.87 -23.53 -42.44
CA LEU A 43 -22.71 -24.28 -42.93
C LEU A 43 -22.80 -24.58 -44.43
N ARG A 44 -23.90 -24.14 -45.09
CA ARG A 44 -24.12 -24.20 -46.55
C ARG A 44 -23.95 -25.60 -47.18
N THR A 45 -24.05 -26.65 -46.39
CA THR A 45 -23.96 -28.04 -46.86
C THR A 45 -25.15 -28.86 -46.36
N THR A 46 -25.59 -29.83 -47.15
CA THR A 46 -26.60 -30.84 -46.81
C THR A 46 -25.95 -32.17 -46.40
N CYS A 47 -24.62 -32.28 -46.50
CA CYS A 47 -23.84 -33.46 -46.14
C CYS A 47 -23.36 -33.41 -44.69
N ILE A 48 -23.65 -34.45 -43.92
CA ILE A 48 -23.31 -34.50 -42.48
C ILE A 48 -21.81 -34.55 -42.20
N ASN A 49 -21.01 -35.19 -43.06
CA ASN A 49 -19.56 -35.31 -42.86
C ASN A 49 -18.86 -33.99 -43.14
N GLU A 50 -19.29 -33.28 -44.17
CA GLU A 50 -18.80 -31.94 -44.48
C GLU A 50 -19.24 -30.93 -43.41
N ALA A 51 -20.48 -31.03 -42.93
CA ALA A 51 -20.97 -30.22 -41.82
C ALA A 51 -20.16 -30.43 -40.53
N LYS A 52 -19.74 -31.67 -40.22
CA LYS A 52 -18.87 -31.96 -39.06
C LYS A 52 -17.47 -31.35 -39.19
N ARG A 53 -16.93 -31.27 -40.41
CA ARG A 53 -15.64 -30.62 -40.67
C ARG A 53 -15.76 -29.11 -40.45
N LEU A 54 -16.74 -28.48 -41.09
CA LEU A 54 -17.00 -27.04 -40.98
C LEU A 54 -17.42 -26.63 -39.56
N TYR A 55 -18.07 -27.53 -38.82
CA TYR A 55 -18.43 -27.33 -37.42
C TYR A 55 -17.20 -27.06 -36.54
N GLY A 56 -16.06 -27.71 -36.79
CA GLY A 56 -14.85 -27.51 -36.00
C GLY A 56 -14.29 -26.09 -36.13
N ASP A 57 -14.32 -25.55 -37.36
CA ASP A 57 -13.85 -24.19 -37.64
C ASP A 57 -14.83 -23.15 -37.06
N GLU A 58 -16.14 -23.36 -37.25
CA GLU A 58 -17.17 -22.47 -36.72
C GLU A 58 -17.22 -22.48 -35.19
N LEU A 59 -16.92 -23.62 -34.55
CA LEU A 59 -16.82 -23.72 -33.11
C LEU A 59 -15.67 -22.86 -32.58
N LYS A 60 -14.49 -22.91 -33.21
CA LYS A 60 -13.32 -22.08 -32.84
C LYS A 60 -13.63 -20.59 -32.99
N LEU A 61 -14.24 -20.19 -34.11
CA LEU A 61 -14.67 -18.81 -34.32
C LEU A 61 -15.69 -18.37 -33.26
N SER A 62 -16.61 -19.27 -32.88
CA SER A 62 -17.59 -18.97 -31.83
C SER A 62 -16.96 -18.81 -30.44
N GLU A 63 -15.92 -19.59 -30.11
CA GLU A 63 -15.16 -19.43 -28.86
C GLU A 63 -14.41 -18.10 -28.86
N GLN A 64 -13.71 -17.75 -29.95
CA GLN A 64 -13.00 -16.48 -30.07
C GLN A 64 -13.94 -15.27 -29.95
N LEU A 65 -15.13 -15.33 -30.56
CA LEU A 65 -16.14 -14.29 -30.41
C LEU A 65 -16.63 -14.17 -28.96
N LEU A 66 -16.86 -15.30 -28.29
CA LEU A 66 -17.27 -15.31 -26.89
C LEU A 66 -16.17 -14.81 -25.96
N ASP A 67 -14.90 -15.14 -26.21
CA ASP A 67 -13.75 -14.64 -25.45
C ASP A 67 -13.56 -13.14 -25.66
N ASN A 68 -13.71 -12.64 -26.89
CA ASN A 68 -13.70 -11.20 -27.16
C ASN A 68 -14.82 -10.48 -26.42
N TRP A 69 -16.05 -11.02 -26.43
CA TRP A 69 -17.16 -10.45 -25.66
C TRP A 69 -16.99 -10.62 -24.16
N ARG A 70 -16.34 -11.68 -23.67
CA ARG A 70 -15.97 -11.83 -22.25
C ARG A 70 -14.97 -10.77 -21.85
N SER A 71 -13.97 -10.49 -22.68
CA SER A 71 -13.01 -9.41 -22.46
C SER A 71 -13.70 -8.05 -22.46
N GLN A 72 -14.60 -7.78 -23.42
CA GLN A 72 -15.40 -6.55 -23.44
C GLN A 72 -16.38 -6.44 -22.25
N HIS A 73 -16.99 -7.56 -21.86
CA HIS A 73 -17.82 -7.64 -20.67
C HIS A 73 -17.00 -7.42 -19.42
N LEU A 74 -15.82 -8.02 -19.26
CA LEU A 74 -14.91 -7.72 -18.16
C LEU A 74 -14.50 -6.25 -18.16
N LEU A 75 -14.33 -5.62 -19.32
CA LEU A 75 -14.01 -4.20 -19.47
C LEU A 75 -15.19 -3.27 -19.16
N SER A 76 -16.45 -3.72 -19.28
CA SER A 76 -17.64 -2.87 -19.03
C SER A 76 -18.47 -3.27 -17.80
N SER A 77 -18.33 -4.51 -17.30
CA SER A 77 -18.86 -5.02 -16.01
C SER A 77 -17.92 -4.67 -14.88
N ARG A 78 -16.62 -4.50 -15.18
CA ARG A 78 -15.93 -3.34 -14.66
C ARG A 78 -16.63 -2.15 -15.29
N GLY A 79 -17.75 -1.70 -14.72
CA GLY A 79 -17.93 -0.25 -14.66
C GLY A 79 -16.59 0.20 -14.16
N CYS A 80 -15.87 0.94 -15.02
CA CYS A 80 -14.50 1.33 -14.75
C CYS A 80 -14.42 1.51 -13.24
N PRO A 81 -13.60 0.74 -12.49
CA PRO A 81 -12.66 1.54 -11.78
C PRO A 81 -12.13 2.41 -12.92
N GLN A 82 -12.49 3.70 -12.92
CA GLN A 82 -11.40 4.66 -13.01
C GLN A 82 -10.36 3.95 -12.19
N LEU A 83 -9.24 3.54 -12.79
CA LEU A 83 -8.09 3.24 -11.97
C LEU A 83 -8.21 4.33 -10.93
N GLU A 84 -8.63 3.95 -9.72
CA GLU A 84 -8.25 4.66 -8.56
C GLU A 84 -6.78 4.25 -8.63
N VAL A 85 -6.01 4.88 -9.55
CA VAL A 85 -5.03 5.88 -9.19
C VAL A 85 -5.52 6.31 -7.84
N ASP A 86 -5.13 5.51 -6.84
CA ASP A 86 -5.39 5.80 -5.45
C ASP A 86 -4.99 7.26 -5.43
N ALA A 87 -5.94 8.19 -5.32
CA ALA A 87 -5.61 9.61 -5.47
C ALA A 87 -4.60 10.02 -4.36
N THR A 88 -4.44 9.10 -3.40
CA THR A 88 -3.52 8.95 -2.27
C THR A 88 -2.19 8.25 -2.60
N ALA A 89 -2.06 7.50 -3.70
CA ALA A 89 -0.81 6.84 -4.09
C ALA A 89 0.22 7.89 -4.50
N PRO A 90 1.43 7.86 -3.90
CA PRO A 90 2.42 8.89 -4.15
C PRO A 90 2.91 8.81 -5.60
N ALA A 91 3.14 9.99 -6.20
CA ALA A 91 3.93 10.10 -7.41
C ALA A 91 5.38 9.65 -7.12
N LEU A 92 6.09 9.18 -8.15
CA LEU A 92 7.50 8.85 -8.01
C LEU A 92 8.29 10.12 -7.73
N GLU A 93 8.97 10.15 -6.58
CA GLU A 93 9.92 11.20 -6.25
C GLU A 93 11.36 10.71 -6.48
N GLU A 94 12.26 11.62 -6.83
CA GLU A 94 13.68 11.32 -7.08
C GLU A 94 14.35 10.62 -5.87
N LYS A 95 13.96 11.00 -4.66
CA LYS A 95 14.45 10.38 -3.41
C LYS A 95 14.09 8.90 -3.26
N MET A 96 13.06 8.42 -3.96
CA MET A 96 12.61 7.02 -3.91
C MET A 96 13.43 6.12 -4.84
N ILE A 97 14.04 6.68 -5.89
CA ILE A 97 14.70 5.93 -6.97
C ILE A 97 15.78 4.98 -6.42
N PRO A 98 16.74 5.41 -5.56
CA PRO A 98 17.79 4.52 -5.09
C PRO A 98 17.24 3.28 -4.37
N LEU A 99 16.25 3.48 -3.49
CA LEU A 99 15.63 2.40 -2.72
C LEU A 99 14.90 1.40 -3.62
N LEU A 100 14.15 1.89 -4.59
CA LEU A 100 13.41 1.07 -5.54
C LEU A 100 14.34 0.23 -6.41
N VAL A 101 15.43 0.84 -6.88
CA VAL A 101 16.43 0.19 -7.71
C VAL A 101 17.20 -0.88 -6.91
N GLU A 102 17.58 -0.60 -5.66
CA GLU A 102 18.19 -1.59 -4.77
C GLU A 102 17.26 -2.79 -4.51
N ARG A 103 15.96 -2.53 -4.32
CA ARG A 103 14.98 -3.59 -4.11
C ARG A 103 14.80 -4.46 -5.33
N TYR A 104 14.74 -3.84 -6.50
CA TYR A 104 14.67 -4.52 -7.77
C TYR A 104 15.87 -5.44 -7.99
N LEU A 105 17.09 -4.90 -7.84
CA LEU A 105 18.34 -5.64 -7.91
C LEU A 105 18.31 -6.84 -6.96
N ALA A 106 17.92 -6.61 -5.70
CA ALA A 106 17.89 -7.67 -4.70
C ALA A 106 16.88 -8.77 -5.05
N ASN A 107 15.70 -8.42 -5.58
CA ASN A 107 14.73 -9.40 -6.03
C ASN A 107 15.28 -10.23 -7.19
N MET A 108 15.80 -9.60 -8.24
CA MET A 108 16.36 -10.31 -9.39
C MET A 108 17.47 -11.28 -9.02
N VAL A 109 18.45 -10.83 -8.21
CA VAL A 109 19.57 -11.69 -7.81
C VAL A 109 19.07 -12.84 -6.94
N ASN A 110 18.15 -12.59 -6.01
CA ASN A 110 17.72 -13.59 -5.05
C ASN A 110 16.75 -14.64 -5.62
N THR A 111 15.96 -14.32 -6.66
CA THR A 111 14.91 -15.21 -7.18
C THR A 111 15.30 -16.00 -8.42
N HIS A 112 16.37 -15.63 -9.14
CA HIS A 112 16.71 -16.27 -10.42
C HIS A 112 17.04 -17.78 -10.36
N LEU A 113 17.37 -18.29 -9.17
CA LEU A 113 17.62 -19.71 -8.92
C LEU A 113 16.56 -20.36 -8.01
N GLU A 114 15.37 -19.77 -7.90
CA GLU A 114 14.22 -20.49 -7.30
C GLU A 114 13.95 -21.80 -8.03
N PHE A 115 14.25 -21.84 -9.34
CA PHE A 115 14.20 -23.04 -10.18
C PHE A 115 15.55 -23.26 -10.87
N PRO A 116 16.55 -23.82 -10.16
CA PRO A 116 17.90 -23.92 -10.70
C PRO A 116 17.99 -24.96 -11.84
N PRO A 117 18.88 -24.74 -12.83
CA PRO A 117 19.08 -25.69 -13.92
C PRO A 117 19.59 -27.03 -13.39
N ARG A 118 18.93 -28.12 -13.79
CA ARG A 118 19.21 -29.48 -13.28
C ARG A 118 20.27 -30.22 -14.08
N THR A 119 20.59 -29.75 -15.28
CA THR A 119 21.57 -30.35 -16.18
C THR A 119 22.65 -29.34 -16.55
N LYS A 120 23.79 -29.83 -17.04
CA LYS A 120 24.89 -28.95 -17.48
C LYS A 120 24.48 -28.19 -18.74
N GLU A 121 23.75 -28.85 -19.62
CA GLU A 121 23.24 -28.29 -20.87
C GLU A 121 22.28 -27.12 -20.59
N ALA A 122 21.30 -27.31 -19.71
CA ALA A 122 20.35 -26.26 -19.34
C ALA A 122 21.04 -25.08 -18.63
N ARG A 123 22.08 -25.35 -17.84
CA ARG A 123 22.89 -24.28 -17.23
C ARG A 123 23.64 -23.48 -18.29
N GLN A 124 24.23 -24.15 -19.27
CA GLN A 124 24.97 -23.48 -20.35
C GLN A 124 24.03 -22.64 -21.21
N GLU A 125 22.85 -23.15 -21.55
CA GLU A 125 21.80 -22.42 -22.27
C GLU A 125 21.41 -21.14 -21.51
N GLN A 126 21.17 -21.25 -20.20
CA GLN A 126 20.85 -20.08 -19.36
C GLN A 126 22.01 -19.06 -19.28
N ILE A 127 23.27 -19.52 -19.26
CA ILE A 127 24.44 -18.64 -19.31
C ILE A 127 24.48 -17.88 -20.64
N ASP A 128 24.27 -18.58 -21.76
CA ASP A 128 24.32 -17.99 -23.09
C ASP A 128 23.20 -16.95 -23.28
N GLU A 129 21.99 -17.25 -22.81
CA GLU A 129 20.86 -16.30 -22.77
C GLU A 129 21.19 -15.05 -21.95
N TYR A 130 21.73 -15.21 -20.74
CA TYR A 130 22.05 -14.09 -19.86
C TYR A 130 23.20 -13.25 -20.39
N GLN A 131 24.17 -13.86 -21.09
CA GLN A 131 25.25 -13.14 -21.76
C GLN A 131 24.74 -12.30 -22.93
N ALA A 132 23.86 -12.85 -23.76
CA ALA A 132 23.23 -12.12 -24.86
C ALA A 132 22.43 -10.92 -24.33
N LEU A 133 21.57 -11.16 -23.34
CA LEU A 133 20.77 -10.09 -22.72
C LEU A 133 21.64 -9.01 -22.07
N LEU A 134 22.72 -9.39 -21.38
CA LEU A 134 23.66 -8.44 -20.78
C LEU A 134 24.32 -7.54 -21.84
N GLN A 135 24.64 -8.09 -23.02
CA GLN A 135 25.22 -7.34 -24.12
C GLN A 135 24.20 -6.33 -24.68
N ASP A 136 22.97 -6.78 -24.95
CA ASP A 136 21.89 -5.93 -25.45
C ASP A 136 21.60 -4.75 -24.49
N LEU A 137 21.55 -5.02 -23.18
CA LEU A 137 21.31 -3.98 -22.18
C LEU A 137 22.48 -3.00 -22.05
N LYS A 138 23.73 -3.45 -22.22
CA LYS A 138 24.90 -2.55 -22.25
C LYS A 138 24.87 -1.63 -23.46
N GLU A 139 24.44 -2.14 -24.62
CA GLU A 139 24.26 -1.34 -25.83
C GLU A 139 23.14 -0.31 -25.64
N ALA A 140 21.98 -0.74 -25.12
CA ALA A 140 20.88 0.16 -24.75
C ALA A 140 21.33 1.26 -23.76
N ALA A 141 22.12 0.90 -22.74
CA ALA A 141 22.66 1.85 -21.77
C ALA A 141 23.61 2.86 -22.39
N SER A 142 24.38 2.47 -23.41
CA SER A 142 25.27 3.40 -24.14
C SER A 142 24.49 4.44 -24.95
N LEU A 143 23.28 4.09 -25.38
CA LEU A 143 22.37 4.97 -26.13
C LEU A 143 21.38 5.72 -25.23
N ASN A 144 21.39 5.46 -23.91
CA ASN A 144 20.35 5.87 -22.96
C ASN A 144 18.94 5.43 -23.39
N ASP A 145 18.83 4.31 -24.11
CA ASP A 145 17.56 3.72 -24.51
C ASP A 145 16.98 2.89 -23.37
N THR A 146 15.83 3.31 -22.84
CA THR A 146 15.12 2.64 -21.76
C THR A 146 14.02 1.70 -22.24
N SER A 147 13.83 1.55 -23.55
CA SER A 147 12.75 0.74 -24.13
C SER A 147 12.78 -0.71 -23.67
N ALA A 148 13.98 -1.29 -23.53
CA ALA A 148 14.17 -2.67 -23.09
C ALA A 148 13.76 -2.91 -21.62
N ILE A 149 13.77 -1.88 -20.78
CA ILE A 149 13.45 -1.98 -19.35
C ILE A 149 12.12 -1.34 -18.97
N ALA A 150 11.44 -0.69 -19.92
CA ALA A 150 10.22 0.07 -19.65
C ALA A 150 9.11 -0.81 -19.05
N GLU A 151 8.89 -2.00 -19.61
CA GLU A 151 7.88 -2.94 -19.11
C GLU A 151 8.18 -3.42 -17.69
N ALA A 152 9.43 -3.85 -17.43
CA ALA A 152 9.87 -4.30 -16.11
C ALA A 152 9.79 -3.17 -15.07
N GLY A 153 10.17 -1.94 -15.45
CA GLY A 153 10.07 -0.76 -14.59
C GLY A 153 8.64 -0.38 -14.26
N PHE A 154 7.71 -0.43 -15.22
CA PHE A 154 6.30 -0.17 -14.94
C PHE A 154 5.68 -1.24 -14.05
N ALA A 155 5.98 -2.52 -14.31
CA ALA A 155 5.54 -3.62 -13.47
C ALA A 155 6.04 -3.47 -12.04
N GLN A 156 7.30 -3.03 -11.85
CA GLN A 156 7.81 -2.74 -10.52
C GLN A 156 7.04 -1.58 -9.89
N LEU A 157 6.95 -0.42 -10.53
CA LEU A 157 6.26 0.75 -9.96
C LEU A 157 4.80 0.43 -9.58
N GLU A 158 4.12 -0.38 -10.38
CA GLU A 158 2.77 -0.87 -10.07
C GLU A 158 2.76 -1.77 -8.82
N GLN A 159 3.71 -2.70 -8.70
CA GLN A 159 3.88 -3.53 -7.51
C GLN A 159 4.12 -2.69 -6.25
N GLU A 160 4.85 -1.57 -6.38
CA GLU A 160 5.10 -0.63 -5.29
C GLU A 160 3.96 0.35 -5.02
N LYS A 161 2.87 0.27 -5.80
CA LYS A 161 1.74 1.20 -5.76
C LYS A 161 2.15 2.66 -5.99
N ILE A 162 3.10 2.90 -6.90
CA ILE A 162 3.52 4.23 -7.30
C ILE A 162 2.68 4.69 -8.48
N ASN A 163 2.21 5.94 -8.41
CA ASN A 163 1.38 6.52 -9.43
C ASN A 163 2.20 7.03 -10.62
N ILE A 164 2.26 6.24 -11.69
CA ILE A 164 2.98 6.57 -12.93
C ILE A 164 2.35 7.79 -13.61
N ALA A 165 1.02 7.92 -13.61
CA ALA A 165 0.31 9.01 -14.28
C ALA A 165 0.53 10.38 -13.62
N ALA A 166 0.80 10.40 -12.31
CA ALA A 166 1.15 11.62 -11.58
C ALA A 166 2.67 11.91 -11.55
N THR A 167 3.49 11.06 -12.14
CA THR A 167 4.95 11.17 -12.14
C THR A 167 5.45 12.07 -13.27
N ASN A 168 6.46 12.89 -12.99
CA ASN A 168 7.15 13.68 -14.01
C ASN A 168 7.95 12.75 -14.96
N GLU A 169 7.81 12.95 -16.27
CA GLU A 169 8.53 12.23 -17.32
C GLU A 169 10.06 12.22 -17.11
N ALA A 170 10.65 13.33 -16.66
CA ALA A 170 12.09 13.39 -16.39
C ALA A 170 12.50 12.48 -15.20
N THR A 171 11.68 12.41 -14.16
CA THR A 171 11.91 11.54 -12.99
C THR A 171 11.72 10.07 -13.38
N LEU A 172 10.74 9.79 -14.23
CA LEU A 172 10.50 8.46 -14.78
C LEU A 172 11.68 8.00 -15.65
N GLN A 173 12.22 8.87 -16.51
CA GLN A 173 13.40 8.58 -17.32
C GLN A 173 14.64 8.31 -16.45
N SER A 174 14.86 9.13 -15.42
CA SER A 174 15.94 8.92 -14.44
C SER A 174 15.82 7.58 -13.71
N TYR A 175 14.60 7.19 -13.33
CA TYR A 175 14.33 5.90 -12.72
C TYR A 175 14.60 4.75 -13.67
N GLN A 176 14.11 4.81 -14.92
CA GLN A 176 14.34 3.77 -15.90
C GLN A 176 15.82 3.61 -16.26
N LEU A 177 16.58 4.70 -16.35
CA LEU A 177 18.04 4.63 -16.56
C LEU A 177 18.75 4.00 -15.35
N ALA A 178 18.32 4.31 -14.13
CA ALA A 178 18.86 3.68 -12.92
C ALA A 178 18.50 2.18 -12.87
N LEU A 179 17.29 1.82 -13.29
CA LEU A 179 16.82 0.44 -13.37
C LEU A 179 17.61 -0.37 -14.40
N LEU A 180 17.85 0.19 -15.59
CA LEU A 180 18.68 -0.41 -16.63
C LEU A 180 20.08 -0.77 -16.11
N ARG A 181 20.70 0.13 -15.34
CA ARG A 181 22.01 -0.12 -14.72
C ARG A 181 21.95 -1.22 -13.66
N ALA A 182 20.88 -1.28 -12.87
CA ALA A 182 20.68 -2.35 -11.90
C ALA A 182 20.43 -3.70 -12.58
N ASP A 183 19.78 -3.72 -13.74
CA ASP A 183 19.57 -4.93 -14.54
C ASP A 183 20.89 -5.52 -15.04
N ILE A 184 21.77 -4.66 -15.58
CA ILE A 184 23.15 -5.02 -15.97
C ILE A 184 23.91 -5.59 -14.76
N GLN A 185 23.78 -4.97 -13.59
CA GLN A 185 24.41 -5.44 -12.37
C GLN A 185 23.83 -6.81 -11.92
N ALA A 186 22.51 -6.97 -11.96
CA ALA A 186 21.82 -8.20 -11.61
C ALA A 186 22.30 -9.36 -12.48
N LEU A 187 22.28 -9.19 -13.81
CA LEU A 187 22.72 -10.22 -14.76
C LEU A 187 24.20 -10.57 -14.58
N THR A 188 25.05 -9.58 -14.28
CA THR A 188 26.46 -9.83 -13.99
C THR A 188 26.64 -10.72 -12.76
N LEU A 189 25.88 -10.46 -11.68
CA LEU A 189 25.89 -11.27 -10.47
C LEU A 189 25.30 -12.66 -10.72
N GLN A 190 24.20 -12.76 -11.45
CA GLN A 190 23.57 -14.04 -11.79
C GLN A 190 24.49 -14.92 -12.64
N LEU A 191 25.19 -14.35 -13.63
CA LEU A 191 26.19 -15.05 -14.43
C LEU A 191 27.35 -15.56 -13.57
N THR A 192 27.82 -14.75 -12.62
CA THR A 192 28.85 -15.13 -11.64
C THR A 192 28.38 -16.33 -10.79
N GLN A 193 27.11 -16.34 -10.39
CA GLN A 193 26.54 -17.45 -9.63
C GLN A 193 26.38 -18.72 -10.49
N LEU A 194 25.97 -18.58 -11.76
CA LEU A 194 25.85 -19.69 -12.72
C LEU A 194 27.21 -20.28 -13.11
N SER A 195 28.28 -19.48 -13.16
CA SER A 195 29.66 -19.96 -13.38
C SER A 195 30.22 -20.75 -12.20
N GLY A 196 29.52 -20.75 -11.05
CA GLY A 196 29.85 -21.56 -9.88
C GLY A 196 30.48 -20.78 -8.74
N ASP A 197 30.63 -19.45 -8.86
CA ASP A 197 31.14 -18.61 -7.79
C ASP A 197 30.04 -18.30 -6.77
N TYR A 198 30.46 -18.06 -5.52
CA TYR A 198 29.53 -17.69 -4.46
C TYR A 198 29.11 -16.22 -4.58
N VAL A 199 27.81 -15.98 -4.73
CA VAL A 199 27.21 -14.66 -4.67
C VAL A 199 26.37 -14.56 -3.40
N ALA A 200 26.69 -13.58 -2.55
CA ALA A 200 25.93 -13.34 -1.33
C ALA A 200 24.51 -12.87 -1.67
N ARG A 201 23.53 -13.35 -0.89
CA ARG A 201 22.15 -12.90 -0.97
C ARG A 201 22.09 -11.39 -0.74
N GLN A 202 21.46 -10.68 -1.67
CA GLN A 202 21.31 -9.23 -1.55
C GLN A 202 20.23 -8.92 -0.51
N PRO A 203 20.47 -8.00 0.44
CA PRO A 203 19.42 -7.58 1.36
C PRO A 203 18.31 -6.90 0.56
N VAL A 204 17.06 -7.33 0.74
CA VAL A 204 15.91 -6.67 0.10
C VAL A 204 15.54 -5.48 1.00
N PRO A 205 15.83 -4.22 0.60
CA PRO A 205 15.38 -3.08 1.36
C PRO A 205 13.85 -3.07 1.39
N ARG A 206 13.28 -2.80 2.57
CA ARG A 206 11.84 -2.58 2.69
C ARG A 206 11.54 -1.21 2.11
N ILE A 207 10.50 -1.13 1.28
CA ILE A 207 10.01 0.15 0.80
C ILE A 207 9.56 0.89 2.05
N SER A 208 10.05 2.12 2.21
CA SER A 208 9.36 3.14 3.02
C SER A 208 8.05 3.49 2.31
N CYS A 209 7.16 2.52 2.14
CA CYS A 209 5.90 2.66 1.45
C CYS A 209 4.95 3.33 2.41
N THR A 210 4.88 4.67 2.38
CA THR A 210 3.95 5.57 3.11
C THR A 210 3.96 5.48 4.65
N ALA A 211 4.37 4.34 5.22
CA ALA A 211 4.30 3.93 6.61
C ALA A 211 5.28 4.64 7.55
N ASP A 212 6.16 5.47 6.99
CA ASP A 212 7.11 6.30 7.72
C ASP A 212 6.58 7.71 7.96
N THR A 213 5.32 7.97 7.64
CA THR A 213 4.63 9.19 8.05
C THR A 213 4.08 8.99 9.47
N TRP A 214 4.02 10.06 10.27
CA TRP A 214 3.41 9.98 11.60
C TRP A 214 1.99 9.39 11.57
N SER A 215 1.20 9.69 10.55
CA SER A 215 -0.16 9.14 10.38
C SER A 215 -0.17 7.61 10.40
N ASP A 216 0.68 6.98 9.60
CA ASP A 216 0.69 5.52 9.44
C ASP A 216 1.28 4.81 10.66
N LEU A 217 2.28 5.43 11.29
CA LEU A 217 2.81 4.96 12.58
C LEU A 217 1.75 5.01 13.67
N ILE A 218 0.93 6.07 13.69
CA ILE A 218 -0.17 6.23 14.64
C ILE A 218 -1.26 5.19 14.39
N GLU A 219 -1.67 4.95 13.14
CA GLU A 219 -2.67 3.91 12.83
C GLU A 219 -2.17 2.51 13.20
N THR A 220 -0.89 2.21 12.93
CA THR A 220 -0.24 0.96 13.37
C THR A 220 -0.29 0.81 14.89
N TRP A 221 -0.04 1.90 15.62
CA TRP A 221 -0.12 1.91 17.08
C TRP A 221 -1.55 1.79 17.61
N ILE A 222 -2.54 2.41 16.96
CA ILE A 222 -3.97 2.31 17.31
C ILE A 222 -4.44 0.87 17.17
N LEU A 223 -4.16 0.23 16.03
CA LEU A 223 -4.49 -1.18 15.78
C LEU A 223 -3.82 -2.12 16.78
N ALA A 224 -2.65 -1.74 17.29
CA ALA A 224 -1.88 -2.56 18.24
C ALA A 224 -2.33 -2.44 19.69
N LYS A 225 -2.56 -1.21 20.16
CA LYS A 225 -2.73 -0.90 21.58
C LYS A 225 -4.17 -0.56 21.95
N GLN A 226 -5.03 -0.31 20.97
CA GLN A 226 -6.44 0.10 21.16
C GLN A 226 -6.60 1.18 22.26
N PRO A 227 -5.87 2.31 22.15
CA PRO A 227 -5.92 3.38 23.13
C PRO A 227 -7.28 4.10 23.13
N GLN A 228 -7.56 4.87 24.18
CA GLN A 228 -8.75 5.72 24.22
C GLN A 228 -8.67 6.86 23.20
N GLU A 229 -9.82 7.27 22.66
CA GLU A 229 -9.94 8.33 21.65
C GLU A 229 -9.25 9.64 22.07
N LYS A 230 -9.36 10.01 23.34
CA LYS A 230 -8.68 11.20 23.88
C LYS A 230 -7.15 11.11 23.76
N THR A 231 -6.59 9.92 23.95
CA THR A 231 -5.15 9.68 23.81
C THR A 231 -4.74 9.70 22.34
N ILE A 232 -5.56 9.17 21.44
CA ILE A 232 -5.33 9.23 19.98
C ILE A 232 -5.22 10.69 19.53
N GLN A 233 -6.14 11.54 19.98
CA GLN A 233 -6.13 12.97 19.65
C GLN A 233 -4.91 13.70 20.22
N ASP A 234 -4.47 13.40 21.45
CA ASP A 234 -3.25 13.99 22.01
C ASP A 234 -2.01 13.55 21.20
N VAL A 235 -1.91 12.27 20.85
CA VAL A 235 -0.80 11.73 20.04
C VAL A 235 -0.74 12.42 18.67
N ARG A 236 -1.86 12.48 17.93
CA ARG A 236 -1.91 13.16 16.63
C ARG A 236 -1.47 14.62 16.73
N LYS A 237 -1.92 15.34 17.77
CA LYS A 237 -1.51 16.73 18.01
C LYS A 237 -0.02 16.88 18.31
N GLN A 238 0.56 15.97 19.11
CA GLN A 238 1.98 16.03 19.41
C GLN A 238 2.85 15.62 18.22
N ALA A 239 2.41 14.64 17.43
CA ALA A 239 3.09 14.22 16.21
C ALA A 239 3.11 15.32 15.16
N GLN A 240 1.98 16.01 14.96
CA GLN A 240 1.91 17.18 14.07
C GLN A 240 2.84 18.30 14.55
N ARG A 241 2.85 18.61 15.85
CA ARG A 241 3.78 19.61 16.41
C ARG A 241 5.24 19.27 16.15
N PHE A 242 5.59 18.00 16.29
CA PHE A 242 6.93 17.52 16.02
C PHE A 242 7.28 17.70 14.54
N ASP A 243 6.35 17.36 13.65
CA ASP A 243 6.50 17.51 12.21
C ASP A 243 6.65 18.98 11.78
N ASP A 244 5.85 19.88 12.37
CA ASP A 244 5.92 21.34 12.15
C ASP A 244 7.29 21.90 12.56
N TYR A 245 7.85 21.43 13.68
CA TYR A 245 9.17 21.87 14.15
C TYR A 245 10.30 21.50 13.18
N PHE A 246 10.24 20.30 12.61
CA PHE A 246 11.19 19.83 11.60
C PHE A 246 10.81 20.22 10.16
N LYS A 247 9.77 21.04 9.98
CA LYS A 247 9.28 21.52 8.68
C LYS A 247 8.96 20.38 7.71
N HIS A 248 8.29 19.33 8.20
CA HIS A 248 7.90 18.15 7.41
C HIS A 248 9.08 17.39 6.80
N ARG A 249 10.26 17.45 7.44
CA ARG A 249 11.43 16.64 7.08
C ARG A 249 11.13 15.16 7.35
N SER A 250 11.63 14.27 6.49
CA SER A 250 11.45 12.82 6.61
C SER A 250 11.90 12.29 7.98
N LEU A 251 11.04 11.49 8.62
CA LEU A 251 11.32 10.87 9.92
C LEU A 251 12.62 10.06 9.89
N MET A 252 12.94 9.38 8.78
CA MET A 252 14.16 8.56 8.64
C MET A 252 15.46 9.33 8.90
N THR A 253 15.46 10.64 8.67
CA THR A 253 16.66 11.46 8.85
C THR A 253 16.85 11.93 10.30
N ILE A 254 15.85 11.70 11.15
CA ILE A 254 15.83 12.23 12.50
C ILE A 254 16.72 11.40 13.42
N THR A 255 17.68 12.08 14.00
CA THR A 255 18.66 11.55 14.93
C THR A 255 18.24 11.80 16.38
N ARG A 256 18.86 11.08 17.31
CA ARG A 256 18.64 11.27 18.75
C ARG A 256 18.95 12.69 19.23
N THR A 257 19.95 13.34 18.62
CA THR A 257 20.36 14.71 18.94
C THR A 257 19.24 15.69 18.61
N GLU A 258 18.60 15.54 17.45
CA GLU A 258 17.47 16.37 17.04
C GLU A 258 16.25 16.16 17.96
N VAL A 259 16.01 14.95 18.48
CA VAL A 259 14.93 14.74 19.46
C VAL A 259 15.23 15.46 20.79
N ILE A 260 16.51 15.56 21.19
CA ILE A 260 16.92 16.36 22.36
C ILE A 260 16.66 17.84 22.08
N GLU A 261 17.04 18.36 20.91
CA GLU A 261 16.76 19.75 20.50
C GLU A 261 15.26 20.05 20.53
N PHE A 262 14.43 19.12 20.04
CA PHE A 262 12.97 19.24 20.14
C PHE A 262 12.48 19.29 21.61
N SER A 263 13.07 18.50 22.51
CA SER A 263 12.72 18.53 23.94
C SER A 263 13.11 19.86 24.61
N GLU A 264 14.22 20.46 24.20
CA GLU A 264 14.64 21.79 24.65
C GLU A 264 13.69 22.87 24.11
N TYR A 265 13.31 22.78 22.84
CA TYR A 265 12.33 23.66 22.21
C TYR A 265 10.98 23.65 22.94
N LEU A 266 10.48 22.47 23.32
CA LEU A 266 9.25 22.36 24.12
C LEU A 266 9.31 23.13 25.45
N THR A 267 10.49 23.16 26.07
CA THR A 267 10.68 23.74 27.40
C THR A 267 11.00 25.24 27.33
N ARG A 268 11.90 25.65 26.44
CA ARG A 268 12.37 27.04 26.32
C ARG A 268 11.39 27.93 25.57
N GLU A 269 10.99 27.54 24.36
CA GLU A 269 10.18 28.38 23.48
C GLU A 269 8.68 28.26 23.78
N LEU A 270 8.21 27.03 24.02
CA LEU A 270 6.79 26.76 24.28
C LEU A 270 6.40 26.82 25.77
N GLY A 271 7.37 27.03 26.67
CA GLY A 271 7.14 27.14 28.11
C GLY A 271 6.50 25.91 28.76
N GLN A 272 6.62 24.72 28.16
CA GLN A 272 6.06 23.50 28.75
C GLN A 272 6.87 23.09 29.98
N SER A 273 6.20 22.53 30.98
CA SER A 273 6.91 21.91 32.10
C SER A 273 7.75 20.72 31.61
N ALA A 274 8.93 20.49 32.21
CA ALA A 274 9.80 19.36 31.90
C ALA A 274 9.04 18.01 31.97
N LYS A 275 8.08 17.89 32.90
CA LYS A 275 7.20 16.71 33.01
C LYS A 275 6.33 16.51 31.77
N ARG A 276 5.75 17.59 31.22
CA ARG A 276 4.91 17.51 30.01
C ARG A 276 5.77 17.26 28.78
N ALA A 277 6.93 17.90 28.65
CA ALA A 277 7.87 17.61 27.58
C ALA A 277 8.28 16.13 27.60
N SER A 278 8.62 15.59 28.77
CA SER A 278 8.89 14.17 28.96
C SER A 278 7.73 13.29 28.53
N ALA A 279 6.50 13.58 28.97
CA ALA A 279 5.33 12.82 28.57
C ALA A 279 5.10 12.81 27.05
N ILE A 280 5.35 13.93 26.36
CA ILE A 280 5.25 14.04 24.90
C ILE A 280 6.27 13.11 24.22
N ILE A 281 7.53 13.16 24.65
CA ILE A 281 8.58 12.29 24.09
C ILE A 281 8.24 10.80 24.30
N HIS A 282 7.75 10.43 25.48
CA HIS A 282 7.35 9.05 25.76
C HIS A 282 6.16 8.57 24.92
N LEU A 283 5.19 9.46 24.64
CA LEU A 283 4.07 9.15 23.74
C LEU A 283 4.56 8.86 22.32
N LEU A 284 5.37 9.76 21.77
CA LEU A 284 5.92 9.60 20.41
C LEU A 284 6.85 8.38 20.31
N ARG A 285 7.66 8.12 21.35
CA ARG A 285 8.46 6.92 21.47
C ARG A 285 7.62 5.65 21.36
N ALA A 286 6.49 5.58 22.08
CA ALA A 286 5.64 4.39 22.12
C ALA A 286 5.02 4.07 20.76
N VAL A 287 4.59 5.10 20.02
CA VAL A 287 4.08 4.98 18.65
C VAL A 287 5.15 4.38 17.74
N LEU A 288 6.36 4.97 17.76
CA LEU A 288 7.44 4.52 16.90
C LEU A 288 7.94 3.12 17.28
N GLN A 289 8.09 2.85 18.57
CA GLN A 289 8.53 1.53 19.07
C GLN A 289 7.56 0.43 18.64
N THR A 290 6.25 0.70 18.72
CA THR A 290 5.23 -0.29 18.32
C THR A 290 5.32 -0.63 16.83
N SER A 291 5.66 0.37 16.00
CA SER A 291 5.83 0.17 14.56
C SER A 291 7.11 -0.60 14.25
N ILE A 292 8.20 -0.36 15.00
CA ILE A 292 9.46 -1.13 14.92
C ILE A 292 9.23 -2.58 15.35
N ASP A 293 8.60 -2.81 16.51
CA ASP A 293 8.34 -4.15 17.06
C ASP A 293 7.45 -4.99 16.13
N ARG A 294 6.56 -4.33 15.37
CA ARG A 294 5.68 -4.95 14.37
C ARG A 294 6.30 -5.04 12.99
N GLU A 295 7.55 -4.61 12.84
CA GLU A 295 8.24 -4.63 11.55
C GLU A 295 7.52 -3.83 10.45
N ALA A 296 6.70 -2.85 10.88
CA ALA A 296 5.80 -2.06 10.05
C ALA A 296 6.39 -0.72 9.57
N CYS A 297 7.59 -0.36 10.05
CA CYS A 297 8.33 0.82 9.60
C CYS A 297 9.81 0.49 9.34
N SER A 298 10.50 1.39 8.65
CA SER A 298 11.90 1.19 8.22
C SER A 298 12.94 1.40 9.34
N TYR A 299 12.54 1.86 10.52
CA TYR A 299 13.45 2.06 11.64
C TYR A 299 13.94 0.74 12.24
N LYS A 300 15.26 0.59 12.35
CA LYS A 300 15.90 -0.49 13.12
C LYS A 300 16.08 -0.14 14.60
N THR A 301 16.28 1.15 14.89
CA THR A 301 16.54 1.66 16.23
C THR A 301 15.69 2.90 16.45
N ASN A 302 15.07 3.00 17.63
CA ASN A 302 14.20 4.11 17.97
C ASN A 302 15.01 5.36 18.40
N PRO A 303 14.96 6.50 17.67
CA PRO A 303 15.66 7.73 18.05
C PRO A 303 15.13 8.35 19.34
N PHE A 304 13.92 8.00 19.77
CA PHE A 304 13.32 8.44 21.03
C PHE A 304 13.75 7.58 22.23
N ASP A 305 14.57 6.53 22.01
CA ASP A 305 15.02 5.66 23.09
C ASP A 305 16.08 6.34 23.98
N ARG A 306 15.98 6.07 25.29
CA ARG A 306 16.93 6.52 26.33
C ARG A 306 17.23 8.02 26.33
N ILE A 307 16.28 8.89 25.99
CA ILE A 307 16.51 10.35 26.06
C ILE A 307 16.56 10.78 27.54
N PRO A 308 17.67 11.37 28.01
CA PRO A 308 17.77 11.87 29.37
C PRO A 308 16.96 13.16 29.47
N ILE A 309 15.71 13.06 29.93
CA ILE A 309 14.89 14.23 30.21
C ILE A 309 14.97 14.45 31.70
N ASP A 310 15.72 15.47 32.11
CA ASP A 310 15.87 15.86 33.50
C ASP A 310 14.56 16.48 34.00
N ALA A 311 13.62 15.61 34.36
CA ALA A 311 12.41 15.98 35.07
C ALA A 311 12.79 16.26 36.52
N SER A 312 13.56 17.34 36.74
CA SER A 312 13.92 17.81 38.07
C SER A 312 12.64 17.82 38.92
N GLN A 313 12.65 17.00 39.97
CA GLN A 313 11.50 16.75 40.82
C GLN A 313 11.11 18.06 41.49
N LYS A 314 10.12 18.78 40.94
CA LYS A 314 9.41 19.76 41.76
C LYS A 314 8.79 19.00 42.93
N PRO A 315 8.87 19.54 44.16
CA PRO A 315 8.22 18.92 45.31
C PRO A 315 6.76 18.70 44.96
N VAL A 316 6.29 17.46 45.13
CA VAL A 316 4.89 17.11 44.95
C VAL A 316 4.08 18.03 45.85
N GLN A 317 3.45 19.06 45.28
CA GLN A 317 2.43 19.82 45.99
C GLN A 317 1.25 18.87 46.15
N TYR A 318 1.23 18.16 47.28
CA TYR A 318 0.04 17.44 47.71
C TYR A 318 -1.11 18.44 47.76
N ARG A 319 -2.25 18.06 47.19
CA ARG A 319 -3.51 18.77 47.45
C ARG A 319 -3.69 18.74 48.97
N GLN A 320 -3.58 19.91 49.60
CA GLN A 320 -3.79 20.03 51.03
C GLN A 320 -5.24 19.61 51.33
N PRO A 321 -5.48 18.70 52.28
CA PRO A 321 -6.84 18.40 52.71
C PRO A 321 -7.49 19.69 53.19
N PHE A 322 -8.79 19.85 52.91
CA PHE A 322 -9.52 21.01 53.41
C PHE A 322 -9.60 20.94 54.93
N ASP A 323 -9.11 21.97 55.61
CA ASP A 323 -9.36 22.13 57.04
C ASP A 323 -10.86 22.36 57.29
N THR A 324 -11.33 21.88 58.44
CA THR A 324 -12.70 22.07 58.93
C THR A 324 -13.10 23.55 58.99
N THR A 325 -12.16 24.46 59.22
CA THR A 325 -12.38 25.92 59.16
C THR A 325 -12.68 26.38 57.74
N HIS A 326 -11.92 25.93 56.75
CA HIS A 326 -12.14 26.21 55.33
C HIS A 326 -13.47 25.63 54.83
N LEU A 327 -13.81 24.40 55.26
CA LEU A 327 -15.09 23.77 54.93
C LEU A 327 -16.27 24.53 55.53
N LYS A 328 -16.17 24.95 56.79
CA LYS A 328 -17.19 25.79 57.44
C LYS A 328 -17.34 27.11 56.71
N ALA A 329 -16.25 27.82 56.42
CA ALA A 329 -16.28 29.09 55.68
C ALA A 329 -16.94 28.94 54.29
N TRP A 330 -16.65 27.85 53.57
CA TRP A 330 -17.25 27.55 52.28
C TRP A 330 -18.74 27.23 52.38
N LEU A 331 -19.16 26.41 53.35
CA LEU A 331 -20.56 26.04 53.57
C LEU A 331 -21.39 27.18 54.16
N THR A 332 -20.78 28.12 54.87
CA THR A 332 -21.43 29.35 55.33
C THR A 332 -21.49 30.44 54.26
N SER A 333 -20.88 30.20 53.09
CA SER A 333 -20.88 31.20 52.03
C SER A 333 -22.30 31.48 51.53
N PRO A 334 -22.57 32.70 51.00
CA PRO A 334 -23.90 33.10 50.52
C PRO A 334 -24.48 32.15 49.45
N ILE A 335 -23.63 31.43 48.73
CA ILE A 335 -24.01 30.43 47.71
C ILE A 335 -24.83 29.28 48.33
N TYR A 336 -24.55 28.91 49.58
CA TYR A 336 -25.22 27.81 50.27
C TYR A 336 -26.25 28.26 51.31
N THR A 337 -26.11 29.48 51.82
CA THR A 337 -26.97 30.03 52.89
C THR A 337 -28.10 30.91 52.39
N GLN A 338 -27.97 31.52 51.20
CA GLN A 338 -29.01 32.37 50.62
C GLN A 338 -29.64 31.67 49.40
N PRO A 339 -30.94 31.33 49.44
CA PRO A 339 -31.63 30.59 48.38
C PRO A 339 -31.59 31.26 46.99
N SER A 340 -31.39 32.58 46.95
CA SER A 340 -31.44 33.41 45.75
C SER A 340 -30.10 33.99 45.33
N PHE A 341 -29.02 33.74 46.07
CA PHE A 341 -27.71 34.31 45.76
C PHE A 341 -26.99 33.47 44.69
N ARG A 342 -26.79 34.06 43.51
CA ARG A 342 -26.02 33.48 42.42
C ARG A 342 -24.84 34.41 42.08
N PRO A 343 -23.58 33.93 42.14
CA PRO A 343 -22.45 34.71 41.69
C PRO A 343 -22.66 35.13 40.23
N ARG A 344 -22.43 36.41 39.94
CA ARG A 344 -22.76 37.04 38.65
C ARG A 344 -21.89 36.54 37.48
N THR A 345 -20.85 35.77 37.77
CA THR A 345 -19.84 35.29 36.83
C THR A 345 -19.53 33.82 37.10
N GLY A 346 -20.36 32.94 36.54
CA GLY A 346 -20.16 31.50 36.52
C GLY A 346 -21.07 30.92 35.44
N GLY A 347 -20.47 30.45 34.34
CA GLY A 347 -21.16 29.94 33.17
C GLY A 347 -22.27 28.96 33.54
N GLY A 348 -23.41 29.11 32.86
CA GLY A 348 -24.65 28.42 33.17
C GLY A 348 -24.48 26.92 33.23
N ASP A 349 -24.73 26.35 34.41
CA ASP A 349 -25.55 25.17 34.62
C ASP A 349 -25.78 25.04 36.13
N GLY A 350 -26.82 25.71 36.61
CA GLY A 350 -27.27 25.52 37.98
C GLY A 350 -27.91 24.16 38.11
N LEU A 351 -27.34 23.35 38.98
CA LEU A 351 -28.05 22.28 39.67
C LEU A 351 -29.40 22.80 40.15
N SER A 352 -30.48 22.37 39.49
CA SER A 352 -31.83 22.49 40.01
C SER A 352 -31.90 21.63 41.28
N ARG A 353 -31.86 22.28 42.45
CA ARG A 353 -32.21 21.63 43.72
C ARG A 353 -33.71 21.32 43.68
N SER A 354 -34.07 20.08 43.36
CA SER A 354 -35.37 19.54 43.76
C SER A 354 -35.43 19.51 45.29
N PRO A 355 -36.56 19.88 45.90
CA PRO A 355 -36.71 19.81 47.34
C PRO A 355 -36.81 18.34 47.76
N TRP A 356 -35.82 17.88 48.52
CA TRP A 356 -35.97 16.67 49.31
C TRP A 356 -37.02 16.94 50.39
N THR A 357 -38.24 16.43 50.21
CA THR A 357 -39.21 16.25 51.30
C THR A 357 -38.83 15.00 52.07
N ALA A 358 -38.36 15.18 53.29
CA ALA A 358 -38.26 14.10 54.28
C ALA A 358 -39.67 13.74 54.75
N GLY A 359 -40.02 12.46 54.61
CA GLY A 359 -41.14 11.80 55.27
C GLY A 359 -40.60 10.66 56.12
#